data_AF-A0A2V5I9A9-F1
#
_entry.id   AF-A0A2V5I9A9-F1
#
_cell.length_a   1.000
_cell.length_b   1.000
_cell.length_c   1.000
_cell.angle_alpha   90.00
_cell.angle_beta   90.00
_cell.angle_gamma   90.00
#
_symmetry.space_group_name_H-M   'P 1'
#
loop_
_entity.id
_entity.type
_entity.pdbx_description
1 polymer ?
#
loop_
_entity_poly.entity_id
_entity_poly.type
_entity_poly.pdbx_seq_one_letter_code
_entity_poly.pdbx_strand_id
1 'polypeptide(L)'
;MYHYTTPPPGWSYDYTTSPPTSPHYAYYASPFANAYGSPRGPSKRHNRKASYAGPKETAGWYAGYGQGFYEAMPEYGTPPRKHDPVPAHEDADAAKRSRARRQSTSTRTPNKPKPSAPTSKPAPKATEADAARAGIPPGYSIKNWDPTEMPIILLGSVFDANSLGKWIYDWTVFTHGASTPMADVAGDLWLLLIKLAGKVKRANECLDRIRRPEAQEVVEDFLQSGERLWARFKKLLKTCEQFMWKAAKREGGKGSVSMGRNAGCEFVETIFGRDRELESTEKLMNSIRLWNMRFDANCEEILRRPSAA
;
A
#
# COMPACT_ATOMS: atom_id res chain seq x y z
N MET A 1 -3.21 24.81 27.22
CA MET A 1 -3.86 24.16 26.07
C MET A 1 -2.73 23.59 25.21
N TYR A 2 -2.60 22.27 25.13
CA TYR A 2 -1.48 21.61 24.48
C TYR A 2 -1.76 21.55 22.97
N HIS A 3 -0.98 22.29 22.17
CA HIS A 3 -1.10 22.28 20.72
C HIS A 3 -0.16 21.21 20.15
N TYR A 4 -0.68 20.38 19.23
CA TYR A 4 0.14 19.43 18.52
C TYR A 4 1.02 20.14 17.50
N THR A 5 2.31 19.81 17.48
CA THR A 5 3.26 20.35 16.49
C THR A 5 3.34 19.36 15.33
N THR A 6 2.80 19.71 14.16
CA THR A 6 3.10 19.02 12.90
C THR A 6 4.63 18.92 12.73
N PRO A 7 5.19 17.86 12.12
CA PRO A 7 6.61 17.85 11.79
C PRO A 7 7.03 19.16 11.09
N PRO A 8 8.26 19.65 11.30
CA PRO A 8 8.68 21.01 10.92
C PRO A 8 8.30 21.38 9.46
N PRO A 9 7.84 22.61 9.17
CA PRO A 9 7.47 23.02 7.82
C PRO A 9 8.67 22.93 6.86
N GLY A 10 8.51 22.19 5.76
CA GLY A 10 9.55 21.89 4.77
C GLY A 10 9.50 20.47 4.18
N TRP A 11 8.69 19.58 4.76
CA TRP A 11 8.58 18.17 4.37
C TRP A 11 7.27 17.84 3.65
N SER A 12 6.83 18.67 2.68
CA SER A 12 5.69 18.33 1.83
C SER A 12 6.11 17.35 0.74
N TYR A 13 5.76 16.07 0.87
CA TYR A 13 5.83 15.13 -0.25
C TYR A 13 4.56 15.26 -1.11
N ASP A 14 4.78 15.53 -2.39
CA ASP A 14 3.74 15.60 -3.41
C ASP A 14 3.42 14.16 -3.87
N TYR A 15 2.26 13.63 -3.47
CA TYR A 15 1.85 12.24 -3.74
C TYR A 15 1.20 12.04 -5.13
N THR A 16 1.46 12.93 -6.08
CA THR A 16 0.97 12.78 -7.46
C THR A 16 1.72 11.71 -8.28
N THR A 17 2.79 11.13 -7.71
CA THR A 17 3.56 10.03 -8.31
C THR A 17 3.38 8.74 -7.53
N SER A 18 2.92 7.68 -8.21
CA SER A 18 2.83 6.32 -7.65
C SER A 18 4.20 5.87 -7.09
N PRO A 19 4.24 5.21 -5.92
CA PRO A 19 5.50 4.82 -5.28
C PRO A 19 6.29 3.83 -6.16
N PRO A 20 7.63 3.89 -6.16
CA PRO A 20 8.45 2.90 -6.83
C PRO A 20 8.15 1.54 -6.20
N THR A 21 7.76 0.57 -7.03
CA THR A 21 7.53 -0.80 -6.62
C THR A 21 8.86 -1.38 -6.13
N SER A 22 8.99 -1.52 -4.82
CA SER A 22 10.07 -2.29 -4.21
C SER A 22 9.96 -3.75 -4.68
N PRO A 23 11.07 -4.43 -5.05
CA PRO A 23 11.07 -5.82 -5.48
C PRO A 23 10.42 -6.78 -4.47
N HIS A 24 10.37 -6.38 -3.20
CA HIS A 24 9.75 -7.15 -2.11
C HIS A 24 8.22 -7.17 -2.16
N TYR A 25 7.58 -6.19 -2.83
CA TYR A 25 6.12 -6.13 -2.98
C TYR A 25 5.58 -7.28 -3.85
N ALA A 26 6.36 -7.75 -4.81
CA ALA A 26 5.95 -8.84 -5.71
C ALA A 26 5.78 -10.19 -4.99
N TYR A 27 6.41 -10.38 -3.82
CA TYR A 27 6.44 -11.66 -3.12
C TYR A 27 5.20 -11.90 -2.24
N TYR A 28 4.48 -10.84 -1.85
CA TYR A 28 3.29 -10.92 -0.99
C TYR A 28 1.97 -10.69 -1.74
N ALA A 29 2.01 -10.47 -3.06
CA ALA A 29 0.80 -10.33 -3.88
C ALA A 29 0.10 -11.69 -4.05
N SER A 30 -0.94 -11.94 -3.24
CA SER A 30 -1.82 -13.10 -3.36
C SER A 30 -2.50 -13.16 -4.75
N PRO A 31 -2.65 -14.35 -5.39
CA PRO A 31 -3.12 -14.46 -6.77
C PRO A 31 -4.60 -14.08 -7.00
N PHE A 32 -5.37 -13.78 -5.95
CA PHE A 32 -6.81 -13.53 -6.06
C PHE A 32 -7.19 -12.07 -6.40
N ALA A 33 -6.21 -11.19 -6.54
CA ALA A 33 -6.44 -9.79 -6.91
C ALA A 33 -6.45 -9.60 -8.45
N ASN A 34 -7.38 -10.25 -9.18
CA ASN A 34 -7.73 -9.84 -10.55
C ASN A 34 -9.04 -10.52 -11.01
N ALA A 35 -10.18 -9.85 -10.79
CA ALA A 35 -11.48 -10.26 -11.29
C ALA A 35 -11.92 -9.43 -12.53
N TYR A 36 -11.03 -9.25 -13.51
CA TYR A 36 -11.38 -8.79 -14.86
C TYR A 36 -10.42 -9.42 -15.87
N GLY A 37 -10.81 -10.57 -16.42
CA GLY A 37 -10.10 -11.24 -17.52
C GLY A 37 -10.54 -10.71 -18.89
N SER A 38 -9.59 -10.32 -19.74
CA SER A 38 -9.75 -10.33 -21.20
C SER A 38 -8.37 -10.39 -21.91
N PRO A 39 -8.27 -11.02 -23.10
CA PRO A 39 -7.14 -11.86 -23.45
C PRO A 39 -6.03 -11.11 -24.20
N ARG A 40 -4.78 -11.27 -23.76
CA ARG A 40 -3.61 -10.92 -24.57
C ARG A 40 -2.69 -12.12 -24.72
N GLY A 41 -2.34 -12.39 -25.98
CA GLY A 41 -1.53 -13.51 -26.45
C GLY A 41 -0.07 -13.51 -25.98
N PRO A 42 0.73 -14.47 -26.44
CA PRO A 42 1.88 -14.99 -25.70
C PRO A 42 3.05 -14.00 -25.64
N SER A 43 3.61 -13.91 -24.43
CA SER A 43 4.85 -13.19 -24.11
C SER A 43 6.05 -13.73 -24.88
N LYS A 44 6.66 -12.89 -25.73
CA LYS A 44 8.02 -13.09 -26.25
C LYS A 44 9.01 -12.85 -25.12
N ARG A 45 9.52 -13.94 -24.52
CA ARG A 45 10.69 -13.92 -23.63
C ARG A 45 11.95 -13.56 -24.43
N HIS A 46 12.59 -12.45 -24.09
CA HIS A 46 13.99 -12.20 -24.46
C HIS A 46 14.91 -12.86 -23.43
N ASN A 47 15.60 -13.94 -23.84
CA ASN A 47 16.73 -14.53 -23.13
C ASN A 47 17.91 -13.54 -23.15
N ARG A 48 18.30 -12.97 -21.99
CA ARG A 48 19.64 -12.40 -21.83
C ARG A 48 20.58 -13.48 -21.33
N LYS A 49 21.50 -13.88 -22.21
CA LYS A 49 22.65 -14.71 -21.91
C LYS A 49 23.55 -13.96 -20.91
N ALA A 50 23.92 -14.63 -19.84
CA ALA A 50 25.01 -14.24 -18.97
C ALA A 50 26.35 -14.53 -19.68
N SER A 51 27.25 -13.56 -19.70
CA SER A 51 28.64 -13.76 -20.10
C SER A 51 29.51 -13.26 -18.95
N TYR A 52 30.13 -14.20 -18.24
CA TYR A 52 31.24 -13.93 -17.33
C TYR A 52 32.46 -13.53 -18.17
N ALA A 53 33.02 -12.35 -17.92
CA ALA A 53 34.36 -11.98 -18.38
C ALA A 53 35.25 -11.88 -17.15
N GLY A 54 36.25 -12.77 -17.08
CA GLY A 54 37.25 -12.81 -16.01
C GLY A 54 38.27 -11.67 -16.12
N PRO A 55 38.95 -11.33 -15.01
CA PRO A 55 39.95 -10.27 -14.96
C PRO A 55 41.28 -10.70 -15.62
N LYS A 56 41.93 -9.73 -16.29
CA LYS A 56 43.25 -9.87 -16.89
C LYS A 56 44.35 -9.91 -15.82
N GLU A 57 45.33 -10.76 -16.10
CA GLU A 57 46.54 -11.08 -15.34
C GLU A 57 47.57 -9.94 -15.25
N THR A 58 48.35 -9.96 -14.17
CA THR A 58 49.73 -9.42 -14.12
C THR A 58 50.65 -10.44 -13.44
N ALA A 59 51.49 -11.06 -14.27
CA ALA A 59 52.85 -11.58 -14.10
C ALA A 59 53.39 -12.05 -12.72
N GLY A 60 53.93 -13.28 -12.72
CA GLY A 60 55.32 -13.51 -12.28
C GLY A 60 55.60 -14.68 -11.33
N TRP A 61 56.23 -15.73 -11.89
CA TRP A 61 57.38 -16.50 -11.34
C TRP A 61 57.20 -17.86 -10.61
N TYR A 62 57.82 -18.89 -11.24
CA TYR A 62 58.35 -20.21 -10.77
C TYR A 62 57.37 -21.23 -10.12
N ALA A 63 57.48 -22.56 -10.25
CA ALA A 63 58.09 -23.56 -11.15
C ALA A 63 57.69 -24.95 -10.57
N GLY A 64 57.53 -26.01 -11.38
CA GLY A 64 57.51 -27.38 -10.85
C GLY A 64 56.67 -28.44 -11.60
N TYR A 65 57.27 -29.04 -12.63
CA TYR A 65 57.20 -30.44 -13.11
C TYR A 65 55.99 -31.39 -12.86
N GLY A 66 55.57 -32.08 -13.94
CA GLY A 66 55.03 -33.46 -13.95
C GLY A 66 53.88 -33.71 -14.93
N GLN A 67 54.13 -33.93 -16.23
CA GLN A 67 54.05 -35.23 -16.97
C GLN A 67 52.70 -35.99 -16.88
N GLY A 68 51.88 -35.97 -17.94
CA GLY A 68 51.60 -37.12 -18.84
C GLY A 68 50.10 -37.47 -18.72
N PHE A 69 49.29 -37.85 -19.71
CA PHE A 69 49.48 -38.70 -20.89
C PHE A 69 48.30 -38.47 -21.87
N TYR A 70 48.53 -38.73 -23.15
CA TYR A 70 47.62 -38.58 -24.30
C TYR A 70 46.75 -39.84 -24.49
N GLU A 71 45.46 -39.72 -24.80
CA GLU A 71 44.68 -40.74 -25.56
C GLU A 71 43.37 -40.09 -26.08
N ALA A 72 43.30 -39.65 -27.34
CA ALA A 72 42.82 -40.37 -28.55
C ALA A 72 41.35 -40.02 -28.93
N MET A 73 41.20 -39.25 -30.02
CA MET A 73 40.03 -39.15 -30.94
C MET A 73 39.77 -40.51 -31.63
N PRO A 74 38.74 -40.78 -32.51
CA PRO A 74 37.81 -39.89 -33.26
C PRO A 74 36.32 -40.39 -33.31
N GLU A 75 35.33 -39.54 -33.61
CA GLU A 75 34.71 -39.27 -34.93
C GLU A 75 33.92 -40.45 -35.56
N TYR A 76 32.60 -40.27 -35.76
CA TYR A 76 31.81 -41.01 -36.74
C TYR A 76 31.13 -40.00 -37.66
N GLY A 77 31.50 -40.04 -38.95
CA GLY A 77 30.97 -39.19 -40.00
C GLY A 77 30.10 -39.93 -41.02
N THR A 78 29.12 -39.17 -41.56
CA THR A 78 28.57 -39.18 -42.95
C THR A 78 27.74 -40.38 -43.45
N PRO A 79 26.78 -40.23 -44.43
CA PRO A 79 26.89 -39.41 -45.65
C PRO A 79 25.60 -38.69 -46.17
N PRO A 80 25.69 -37.94 -47.30
CA PRO A 80 24.80 -36.84 -47.68
C PRO A 80 23.80 -37.20 -48.80
N ARG A 81 22.80 -36.35 -49.06
CA ARG A 81 22.07 -36.34 -50.34
C ARG A 81 22.05 -34.94 -50.95
N LYS A 82 22.56 -34.90 -52.19
CA LYS A 82 22.63 -33.76 -53.11
C LYS A 82 21.31 -33.59 -53.85
N HIS A 83 20.95 -32.35 -54.19
CA HIS A 83 20.27 -32.06 -55.45
C HIS A 83 20.66 -30.64 -55.93
N ASP A 84 21.18 -30.61 -57.16
CA ASP A 84 21.60 -29.44 -57.95
C ASP A 84 20.40 -28.70 -58.60
N PRO A 85 20.61 -27.50 -59.19
CA PRO A 85 19.60 -26.42 -59.27
C PRO A 85 19.21 -25.93 -60.69
N VAL A 86 18.27 -24.96 -60.73
CA VAL A 86 17.90 -23.95 -61.78
C VAL A 86 17.13 -24.52 -63.01
N PRO A 87 16.22 -23.78 -63.74
CA PRO A 87 16.15 -22.32 -63.90
C PRO A 87 14.78 -21.58 -63.96
N ALA A 88 14.92 -20.25 -63.83
CA ALA A 88 13.94 -19.20 -64.06
C ALA A 88 13.80 -18.85 -65.57
N HIS A 89 12.61 -18.43 -66.05
CA HIS A 89 12.31 -17.07 -66.53
C HIS A 89 10.91 -16.96 -67.20
N GLU A 90 10.22 -15.82 -66.94
CA GLU A 90 9.35 -14.97 -67.80
C GLU A 90 8.22 -15.59 -68.67
N ASP A 91 7.04 -15.00 -68.88
CA ASP A 91 6.47 -13.68 -68.57
C ASP A 91 4.94 -13.70 -68.87
N ALA A 92 4.28 -12.59 -68.55
CA ALA A 92 3.11 -12.00 -69.23
C ALA A 92 1.68 -12.17 -68.63
N ASP A 93 1.08 -10.98 -68.45
CA ASP A 93 -0.34 -10.64 -68.53
C ASP A 93 -1.29 -10.83 -67.34
N ALA A 94 -1.35 -9.78 -66.48
CA ALA A 94 -2.62 -9.18 -66.03
C ALA A 94 -2.43 -7.77 -65.43
N ALA A 95 -2.47 -6.77 -66.31
CA ALA A 95 -2.94 -5.39 -66.16
C ALA A 95 -3.21 -4.77 -64.76
N LYS A 96 -2.35 -3.80 -64.43
CA LYS A 96 -2.64 -2.36 -64.14
C LYS A 96 -3.99 -1.98 -63.50
N ARG A 97 -3.93 -1.43 -62.27
CA ARG A 97 -4.77 -0.31 -61.79
C ARG A 97 -4.06 0.40 -60.61
N SER A 98 -3.30 1.45 -60.91
CA SER A 98 -3.63 2.87 -60.68
C SER A 98 -3.65 3.30 -59.20
N ARG A 99 -2.59 4.03 -58.83
CA ARG A 99 -2.48 4.86 -57.62
C ARG A 99 -3.72 5.71 -57.41
N ALA A 100 -4.45 5.45 -56.33
CA ALA A 100 -5.44 6.37 -55.78
C ALA A 100 -4.90 6.97 -54.48
N ARG A 101 -4.52 8.25 -54.55
CA ARG A 101 -4.26 9.16 -53.43
C ARG A 101 -5.54 9.27 -52.60
N ARG A 102 -5.59 8.63 -51.43
CA ARG A 102 -6.70 8.82 -50.48
C ARG A 102 -6.31 9.80 -49.39
N GLN A 103 -7.03 10.91 -49.40
CA GLN A 103 -7.10 11.97 -48.42
C GLN A 103 -7.35 11.37 -47.03
N SER A 104 -6.54 11.80 -46.05
CA SER A 104 -6.75 11.49 -44.64
C SER A 104 -7.98 12.27 -44.15
N THR A 105 -9.14 11.61 -44.16
CA THR A 105 -10.32 12.09 -43.46
C THR A 105 -10.04 12.03 -41.96
N SER A 106 -10.07 13.20 -41.31
CA SER A 106 -10.04 13.36 -39.87
C SER A 106 -11.26 12.69 -39.24
N THR A 107 -11.11 11.44 -38.79
CA THR A 107 -12.10 10.77 -37.96
C THR A 107 -11.95 11.29 -36.53
N ARG A 108 -12.81 12.25 -36.15
CA ARG A 108 -13.03 12.66 -34.75
C ARG A 108 -13.30 11.40 -33.93
N THR A 109 -12.36 11.02 -33.09
CA THR A 109 -12.60 10.07 -31.99
C THR A 109 -13.67 10.66 -31.08
N PRO A 110 -14.75 9.93 -30.74
CA PRO A 110 -15.68 10.39 -29.71
C PRO A 110 -14.90 10.60 -28.42
N ASN A 111 -14.99 11.80 -27.84
CA ASN A 111 -14.42 12.09 -26.53
C ASN A 111 -14.90 11.04 -25.54
N LYS A 112 -13.99 10.17 -25.12
CA LYS A 112 -14.19 9.33 -23.94
C LYS A 112 -14.46 10.30 -22.79
N PRO A 113 -15.59 10.20 -22.06
CA PRO A 113 -15.84 11.07 -20.93
C PRO A 113 -14.66 10.92 -19.97
N LYS A 114 -13.94 12.04 -19.77
CA LYS A 114 -12.91 12.17 -18.75
C LYS A 114 -13.55 11.68 -17.45
N PRO A 115 -12.96 10.72 -16.71
CA PRO A 115 -13.45 10.45 -15.37
C PRO A 115 -13.39 11.78 -14.64
N SER A 116 -14.55 12.34 -14.31
CA SER A 116 -14.65 13.45 -13.38
C SER A 116 -13.95 12.96 -12.12
N ALA A 117 -12.74 13.47 -11.86
CA ALA A 117 -12.14 13.36 -10.55
C ALA A 117 -13.25 13.79 -9.57
N PRO A 118 -13.62 12.98 -8.57
CA PRO A 118 -14.55 13.43 -7.57
C PRO A 118 -13.92 14.69 -6.99
N THR A 119 -14.54 15.83 -7.22
CA THR A 119 -14.20 17.09 -6.56
C THR A 119 -14.42 16.81 -5.08
N SER A 120 -13.37 16.38 -4.38
CA SER A 120 -13.40 16.17 -2.95
C SER A 120 -13.70 17.54 -2.36
N LYS A 121 -14.96 17.76 -1.98
CA LYS A 121 -15.31 18.89 -1.12
C LYS A 121 -14.34 18.84 0.06
N PRO A 122 -13.71 19.97 0.44
CA PRO A 122 -12.83 19.97 1.61
C PRO A 122 -13.60 19.38 2.78
N ALA A 123 -12.93 18.47 3.52
CA ALA A 123 -13.54 17.81 4.67
C ALA A 123 -14.17 18.87 5.59
N PRO A 124 -15.39 18.62 6.11
CA PRO A 124 -16.06 19.56 6.99
C PRO A 124 -15.13 19.86 8.19
N LYS A 125 -14.95 21.13 8.50
CA LYS A 125 -14.13 21.53 9.65
C LYS A 125 -14.92 21.27 10.92
N ALA A 126 -14.36 20.48 11.84
CA ALA A 126 -14.98 20.22 13.13
C ALA A 126 -15.18 21.52 13.93
N THR A 127 -16.36 21.64 14.53
CA THR A 127 -16.77 22.71 15.43
C THR A 127 -16.86 22.21 16.88
N GLU A 128 -16.89 23.13 17.84
CA GLU A 128 -17.08 22.77 19.26
C GLU A 128 -18.43 22.07 19.52
N ALA A 129 -19.46 22.42 18.74
CA ALA A 129 -20.74 21.74 18.79
C ALA A 129 -20.63 20.28 18.34
N ASP A 130 -19.81 19.97 17.34
CA ASP A 130 -19.56 18.59 16.90
C ASP A 130 -18.82 17.80 17.97
N ALA A 131 -17.84 18.43 18.63
CA ALA A 131 -17.11 17.84 19.73
C ALA A 131 -18.04 17.50 20.92
N ALA A 132 -18.96 18.40 21.25
CA ALA A 132 -19.96 18.17 22.30
C ALA A 132 -20.90 17.00 21.94
N ARG A 133 -21.39 16.93 20.70
CA ARG A 133 -22.23 15.79 20.24
C ARG A 133 -21.48 14.45 20.29
N ALA A 134 -20.18 14.47 20.04
CA ALA A 134 -19.33 13.29 20.09
C ALA A 134 -18.78 12.96 21.50
N GLY A 135 -19.21 13.68 22.54
CA GLY A 135 -18.80 13.44 23.93
C GLY A 135 -17.34 13.81 24.23
N ILE A 136 -16.74 14.68 23.43
CA ILE A 136 -15.34 15.11 23.58
C ILE A 136 -15.29 16.21 24.65
N PRO A 137 -14.45 16.08 25.69
CA PRO A 137 -14.34 17.10 26.72
C PRO A 137 -13.86 18.46 26.17
N PRO A 138 -14.28 19.59 26.76
CA PRO A 138 -13.78 20.91 26.40
C PRO A 138 -12.25 21.01 26.53
N GLY A 139 -11.63 21.82 25.67
CA GLY A 139 -10.19 22.07 25.70
C GLY A 139 -9.33 21.13 24.84
N TYR A 140 -9.94 20.11 24.20
CA TYR A 140 -9.27 19.26 23.22
C TYR A 140 -9.19 19.93 21.85
N SER A 141 -8.05 19.79 21.17
CA SER A 141 -7.85 20.30 19.81
C SER A 141 -8.54 19.41 18.78
N ILE A 142 -9.58 19.93 18.13
CA ILE A 142 -10.37 19.23 17.09
C ILE A 142 -9.92 19.51 15.65
N LYS A 143 -8.77 20.18 15.46
CA LYS A 143 -8.31 20.61 14.12
C LYS A 143 -8.00 19.46 13.16
N ASN A 144 -7.67 18.28 13.69
CA ASN A 144 -7.26 17.13 12.91
C ASN A 144 -8.37 16.08 12.78
N TRP A 145 -9.61 16.42 13.10
CA TRP A 145 -10.72 15.49 13.11
C TRP A 145 -11.78 15.90 12.09
N ASP A 146 -12.18 14.95 11.24
CA ASP A 146 -13.41 15.06 10.45
C ASP A 146 -14.63 14.76 11.36
N PRO A 147 -15.57 15.72 11.56
CA PRO A 147 -16.72 15.55 12.45
C PRO A 147 -17.71 14.47 11.99
N THR A 148 -17.58 13.95 10.77
CA THR A 148 -18.39 12.83 10.25
C THR A 148 -17.77 11.47 10.55
N GLU A 149 -16.54 11.43 11.06
CA GLU A 149 -15.81 10.21 11.39
C GLU A 149 -15.74 10.01 12.91
N MET A 150 -15.53 8.76 13.35
CA MET A 150 -15.40 8.47 14.78
C MET A 150 -14.17 9.15 15.39
N PRO A 151 -14.31 9.89 16.50
CA PRO A 151 -13.20 10.58 17.13
C PRO A 151 -12.27 9.59 17.86
N ILE A 152 -10.97 9.82 17.71
CA ILE A 152 -9.89 9.15 18.42
C ILE A 152 -9.11 10.23 19.17
N ILE A 153 -9.19 10.18 20.49
CA ILE A 153 -8.50 11.11 21.35
C ILE A 153 -7.08 10.59 21.59
N LEU A 154 -6.10 11.45 21.33
CA LEU A 154 -4.71 11.23 21.65
C LEU A 154 -4.11 12.54 22.19
N LEU A 155 -3.72 12.55 23.47
CA LEU A 155 -2.93 13.61 24.12
C LEU A 155 -3.46 15.03 23.94
N GLY A 156 -4.75 15.23 24.21
CA GLY A 156 -5.37 16.56 24.10
C GLY A 156 -5.73 16.97 22.67
N SER A 157 -5.47 16.12 21.67
CA SER A 157 -5.93 16.29 20.29
C SER A 157 -6.92 15.20 19.91
N VAL A 158 -7.82 15.53 18.99
CA VAL A 158 -8.79 14.62 18.40
C VAL A 158 -8.40 14.37 16.96
N PHE A 159 -8.48 13.10 16.57
CA PHE A 159 -8.19 12.61 15.23
C PHE A 159 -9.34 11.74 14.74
N ASP A 160 -9.41 11.53 13.44
CA ASP A 160 -10.11 10.39 12.83
C ASP A 160 -9.07 9.31 12.46
N ALA A 161 -9.54 8.16 11.96
CA ALA A 161 -8.65 7.06 11.59
C ALA A 161 -7.64 7.43 10.50
N ASN A 162 -8.01 8.29 9.55
CA ASN A 162 -7.14 8.72 8.47
C ASN A 162 -6.08 9.70 8.99
N SER A 163 -6.50 10.75 9.70
CA SER A 163 -5.58 11.77 10.22
C SER A 163 -4.63 11.22 11.27
N LEU A 164 -5.09 10.30 12.14
CA LEU A 164 -4.21 9.61 13.09
C LEU A 164 -3.23 8.68 12.39
N GLY A 165 -3.69 7.85 11.44
CA GLY A 165 -2.81 6.93 10.73
C GLY A 165 -1.71 7.67 9.96
N LYS A 166 -2.06 8.78 9.29
CA LYS A 166 -1.08 9.67 8.66
C LYS A 166 -0.10 10.23 9.67
N TRP A 167 -0.60 10.71 10.82
CA TRP A 167 0.24 11.25 11.88
C TRP A 167 1.27 10.23 12.38
N ILE A 168 0.85 8.97 12.61
CA ILE A 168 1.75 7.88 13.02
C ILE A 168 2.82 7.67 11.94
N TYR A 169 2.41 7.56 10.67
CA TYR A 169 3.33 7.36 9.54
C TYR A 169 4.35 8.49 9.42
N ASP A 170 3.90 9.76 9.46
CA ASP A 170 4.76 10.93 9.35
C ASP A 170 5.85 10.91 10.45
N TRP A 171 5.50 10.56 11.68
CA TRP A 171 6.46 10.45 12.79
C TRP A 171 7.39 9.25 12.66
N THR A 172 6.92 8.13 12.12
CA THR A 172 7.77 6.97 11.83
C THR A 172 8.81 7.32 10.77
N VAL A 173 8.39 7.99 9.69
CA VAL A 173 9.30 8.50 8.65
C VAL A 173 10.28 9.50 9.23
N PHE A 174 9.82 10.38 10.12
CA PHE A 174 10.71 11.34 10.79
C PHE A 174 11.75 10.66 11.70
N THR A 175 11.36 9.59 12.40
CA THR A 175 12.23 8.90 13.37
C THR A 175 13.20 7.91 12.71
N HIS A 176 12.74 7.14 11.73
CA HIS A 176 13.52 6.05 11.12
C HIS A 176 13.93 6.33 9.67
N GLY A 177 13.24 7.23 8.97
CA GLY A 177 13.42 7.48 7.54
C GLY A 177 12.42 6.70 6.67
N ALA A 178 12.08 7.27 5.51
CA ALA A 178 11.04 6.74 4.61
C ALA A 178 11.38 5.39 3.95
N SER A 179 12.67 5.06 3.81
CA SER A 179 13.13 3.82 3.16
C SER A 179 13.39 2.69 4.15
N THR A 180 12.76 2.74 5.32
CA THR A 180 12.92 1.70 6.35
C THR A 180 11.73 0.76 6.38
N PRO A 181 11.93 -0.52 6.76
CA PRO A 181 10.83 -1.46 6.98
C PRO A 181 9.79 -0.92 7.97
N MET A 182 10.20 -0.07 8.92
CA MET A 182 9.29 0.52 9.89
C MET A 182 8.30 1.50 9.26
N ALA A 183 8.75 2.28 8.27
CA ALA A 183 7.87 3.15 7.51
C ALA A 183 6.81 2.35 6.73
N ASP A 184 7.18 1.19 6.18
CA ASP A 184 6.23 0.29 5.52
C ASP A 184 5.19 -0.26 6.51
N VAL A 185 5.62 -0.72 7.69
CA VAL A 185 4.72 -1.20 8.77
C VAL A 185 3.76 -0.09 9.21
N ALA A 186 4.24 1.14 9.38
CA ALA A 186 3.38 2.28 9.73
C ALA A 186 2.39 2.63 8.62
N GLY A 187 2.81 2.56 7.35
CA GLY A 187 1.93 2.75 6.20
C GLY A 187 0.84 1.69 6.14
N ASP A 188 1.20 0.43 6.39
CA ASP A 188 0.25 -0.68 6.50
C ASP A 188 -0.75 -0.47 7.63
N LEU A 189 -0.29 -0.04 8.81
CA LEU A 189 -1.15 0.26 9.95
C LEU A 189 -2.15 1.37 9.58
N TRP A 190 -1.69 2.45 8.95
CA TRP A 190 -2.55 3.54 8.50
C TRP A 190 -3.65 3.04 7.57
N LEU A 191 -3.32 2.25 6.55
CA LEU A 191 -4.32 1.70 5.63
C LEU A 191 -5.31 0.76 6.32
N LEU A 192 -4.85 -0.02 7.31
CA LEU A 192 -5.73 -0.90 8.08
C LEU A 192 -6.72 -0.11 8.95
N LEU A 193 -6.30 1.00 9.55
CA LEU A 193 -7.16 1.88 10.35
C LEU A 193 -8.26 2.51 9.49
N ILE A 194 -7.92 3.03 8.31
CA ILE A 194 -8.92 3.57 7.37
C ILE A 194 -9.93 2.49 6.98
N LYS A 195 -9.46 1.29 6.60
CA LYS A 195 -10.34 0.19 6.20
C LYS A 195 -11.28 -0.24 7.32
N LEU A 196 -10.77 -0.37 8.54
CA LEU A 196 -11.58 -0.72 9.71
C LEU A 196 -12.66 0.34 9.96
N ALA A 197 -12.28 1.63 10.00
CA ALA A 197 -13.21 2.73 10.21
C ALA A 197 -14.31 2.75 9.16
N GLY A 198 -13.93 2.71 7.88
CA GLY A 198 -14.87 2.78 6.76
C GLY A 198 -15.86 1.62 6.73
N LYS A 199 -15.41 0.40 7.04
CA LYS A 199 -16.29 -0.78 7.07
C LYS A 199 -17.24 -0.76 8.26
N VAL A 200 -16.75 -0.42 9.45
CA VAL A 200 -17.61 -0.26 10.64
C VAL A 200 -18.67 0.81 10.40
N LYS A 201 -18.27 1.98 9.88
CA LYS A 201 -19.19 3.07 9.53
C LYS A 201 -20.25 2.62 8.52
N ARG A 202 -19.83 2.03 7.40
CA ARG A 202 -20.76 1.53 6.36
C ARG A 202 -21.73 0.47 6.90
N ALA A 203 -21.25 -0.48 7.71
CA ALA A 203 -22.11 -1.47 8.33
C ALA A 203 -23.15 -0.82 9.26
N ASN A 204 -22.71 0.11 10.11
CA ASN A 204 -23.59 0.81 11.06
C ASN A 204 -24.67 1.63 10.34
N GLU A 205 -24.31 2.37 9.29
CA GLU A 205 -25.27 3.17 8.48
C GLU A 205 -26.23 2.30 7.64
N CYS A 206 -25.88 1.05 7.37
CA CYS A 206 -26.72 0.12 6.61
C CYS A 206 -27.62 -0.74 7.48
N LEU A 207 -27.34 -0.86 8.78
CA LEU A 207 -27.95 -1.85 9.67
C LEU A 207 -29.48 -1.77 9.65
N ASP A 208 -30.05 -0.58 9.83
CA ASP A 208 -31.50 -0.35 9.86
C ASP A 208 -32.21 -0.61 8.51
N ARG A 209 -31.44 -0.75 7.42
CA ARG A 209 -31.97 -1.00 6.08
C ARG A 209 -32.01 -2.48 5.72
N ILE A 210 -31.37 -3.35 6.52
CA ILE A 210 -31.35 -4.80 6.33
C ILE A 210 -32.68 -5.36 6.81
N ARG A 211 -33.37 -6.15 5.97
CA ARG A 211 -34.71 -6.67 6.29
C ARG A 211 -34.67 -8.09 6.81
N ARG A 212 -33.73 -8.93 6.37
CA ARG A 212 -33.66 -10.30 6.88
C ARG A 212 -32.91 -10.34 8.21
N PRO A 213 -33.51 -10.96 9.23
CA PRO A 213 -32.93 -10.96 10.57
C PRO A 213 -31.58 -11.71 10.61
N GLU A 214 -31.40 -12.77 9.82
CA GLU A 214 -30.13 -13.52 9.82
C GLU A 214 -28.98 -12.70 9.21
N ALA A 215 -29.27 -11.91 8.17
CA ALA A 215 -28.28 -11.03 7.56
C ALA A 215 -27.93 -9.86 8.49
N GLN A 216 -28.93 -9.34 9.22
CA GLN A 216 -28.76 -8.31 10.21
C GLN A 216 -27.86 -8.80 11.37
N GLU A 217 -28.13 -9.99 11.92
CA GLU A 217 -27.34 -10.61 12.98
C GLU A 217 -25.88 -10.78 12.57
N VAL A 218 -25.62 -11.26 11.36
CA VAL A 218 -24.24 -11.37 10.82
C VAL A 218 -23.54 -10.01 10.82
N VAL A 219 -24.20 -8.95 10.34
CA VAL A 219 -23.60 -7.61 10.31
C VAL A 219 -23.38 -7.06 11.71
N GLU A 220 -24.30 -7.29 12.65
CA GLU A 220 -24.17 -6.91 14.06
C GLU A 220 -23.00 -7.60 14.74
N ASP A 221 -22.79 -8.90 14.51
CA ASP A 221 -21.63 -9.64 15.03
C ASP A 221 -20.31 -9.08 14.50
N PHE A 222 -20.28 -8.70 13.23
CA PHE A 222 -19.12 -8.05 12.64
C PHE A 222 -18.88 -6.64 13.18
N LEU A 223 -19.94 -5.86 13.44
CA LEU A 223 -19.85 -4.57 14.12
C LEU A 223 -19.26 -4.72 15.52
N GLN A 224 -19.80 -5.64 16.33
CA GLN A 224 -19.29 -5.89 17.68
C GLN A 224 -17.83 -6.34 17.66
N SER A 225 -17.44 -7.20 16.71
CA SER A 225 -16.04 -7.62 16.58
C SER A 225 -15.11 -6.51 16.09
N GLY A 226 -15.60 -5.62 15.22
CA GLY A 226 -14.89 -4.41 14.79
C GLY A 226 -14.66 -3.45 15.97
N GLU A 227 -15.68 -3.23 16.80
CA GLU A 227 -15.57 -2.42 18.02
C GLU A 227 -14.57 -2.99 19.02
N ARG A 228 -14.48 -4.33 19.14
CA ARG A 228 -13.42 -4.96 19.96
C ARG A 228 -12.01 -4.67 19.43
N LEU A 229 -11.83 -4.61 18.10
CA LEU A 229 -10.54 -4.21 17.51
C LEU A 229 -10.24 -2.73 17.79
N TRP A 230 -11.25 -1.86 17.70
CA TRP A 230 -11.10 -0.46 18.08
C TRP A 230 -10.74 -0.27 19.55
N ALA A 231 -11.37 -1.01 20.46
CA ALA A 231 -11.04 -0.99 21.87
C ALA A 231 -9.59 -1.41 22.13
N ARG A 232 -9.09 -2.44 21.43
CA ARG A 232 -7.67 -2.85 21.50
C ARG A 232 -6.73 -1.76 20.98
N PHE A 233 -7.06 -1.12 19.86
CA PHE A 233 -6.27 -0.01 19.35
C PHE A 233 -6.24 1.18 20.32
N LYS A 234 -7.39 1.58 20.89
CA LYS A 234 -7.46 2.62 21.92
C LYS A 234 -6.61 2.28 23.16
N LYS A 235 -6.56 1.00 23.55
CA LYS A 235 -5.69 0.53 24.65
C LYS A 235 -4.22 0.68 24.30
N LEU A 236 -3.81 0.30 23.09
CA LEU A 236 -2.45 0.46 22.58
C LEU A 236 -2.02 1.94 22.58
N LEU A 237 -2.89 2.85 22.10
CA LEU A 237 -2.65 4.28 22.14
C LEU A 237 -2.44 4.78 23.57
N LYS A 238 -3.30 4.39 24.51
CA LYS A 238 -3.16 4.78 25.93
C LYS A 238 -1.82 4.34 26.52
N THR A 239 -1.30 3.17 26.16
CA THR A 239 0.04 2.77 26.59
C THR A 239 1.09 3.72 26.02
N CYS A 240 1.02 4.03 24.72
CA CYS A 240 1.94 4.97 24.08
C CYS A 240 1.89 6.36 24.74
N GLU A 241 0.69 6.86 25.07
CA GLU A 241 0.51 8.13 25.78
C GLU A 241 1.29 8.17 27.11
N GLN A 242 1.28 7.08 27.88
CA GLN A 242 1.99 7.03 29.16
C GLN A 242 3.51 7.22 28.99
N PHE A 243 4.09 6.62 27.96
CA PHE A 243 5.52 6.79 27.65
C PHE A 243 5.83 8.19 27.14
N MET A 244 4.99 8.74 26.26
CA MET A 244 5.12 10.11 25.80
C MET A 244 5.05 11.14 26.94
N TRP A 245 4.14 10.95 27.90
CA TRP A 245 4.05 11.79 29.10
C TRP A 245 5.30 11.69 29.98
N LYS A 246 5.87 10.48 30.13
CA LYS A 246 7.12 10.28 30.87
C LYS A 246 8.28 10.99 30.18
N ALA A 247 8.39 10.90 28.86
CA ALA A 247 9.42 11.61 28.09
C ALA A 247 9.26 13.14 28.20
N ALA A 248 8.04 13.66 28.02
CA ALA A 248 7.78 15.10 28.09
C ALA A 248 8.07 15.70 29.48
N LYS A 249 7.82 14.95 30.57
CA LYS A 249 8.19 15.38 31.94
C LYS A 249 9.70 15.39 32.18
N ARG A 250 10.47 14.53 31.52
CA ARG A 250 11.93 14.50 31.64
C ARG A 250 12.60 15.71 30.97
N GLU A 251 11.98 16.23 29.91
CA GLU A 251 12.43 17.46 29.26
C GLU A 251 11.94 18.74 29.94
N GLY A 252 10.77 18.69 30.58
CA GLY A 252 10.13 19.84 31.22
C GLY A 252 10.74 20.25 32.55
N GLY A 253 11.86 20.98 32.53
CA GLY A 253 12.29 21.79 33.67
C GLY A 253 11.35 22.99 33.86
N LYS A 254 10.53 23.00 34.94
CA LYS A 254 9.72 24.12 35.46
C LYS A 254 8.91 24.97 34.44
N GLY A 255 8.51 24.39 33.30
CA GLY A 255 7.70 25.07 32.27
C GLY A 255 6.49 24.24 31.84
N SER A 256 5.53 24.89 31.17
CA SER A 256 4.38 24.23 30.54
C SER A 256 4.87 23.09 29.64
N VAL A 257 4.40 21.86 29.89
CA VAL A 257 4.82 20.64 29.19
C VAL A 257 4.37 20.72 27.73
N SER A 258 5.15 21.35 26.87
CA SER A 258 4.94 21.33 25.43
C SER A 258 5.41 19.98 24.88
N MET A 259 4.53 19.24 24.20
CA MET A 259 4.91 18.02 23.48
C MET A 259 5.76 18.38 22.27
N GLY A 260 7.07 18.45 22.49
CA GLY A 260 8.07 18.66 21.47
C GLY A 260 8.36 17.39 20.66
N ARG A 261 9.35 17.52 19.77
CA ARG A 261 9.91 16.46 18.93
C ARG A 261 10.08 15.12 19.66
N ASN A 262 10.54 15.16 20.90
CA ASN A 262 10.89 13.96 21.64
C ASN A 262 9.66 13.15 22.09
N ALA A 263 8.50 13.78 22.29
CA ALA A 263 7.27 13.04 22.55
C ALA A 263 6.80 12.26 21.31
N GLY A 264 6.91 12.85 20.12
CA GLY A 264 6.58 12.17 18.86
C GLY A 264 7.50 10.99 18.55
N CYS A 265 8.82 11.17 18.75
CA CYS A 265 9.77 10.05 18.63
C CYS A 265 9.50 8.96 19.67
N GLU A 266 9.23 9.32 20.94
CA GLU A 266 8.89 8.35 21.99
C GLU A 266 7.63 7.55 21.65
N PHE A 267 6.63 8.15 20.99
CA PHE A 267 5.46 7.41 20.51
C PHE A 267 5.87 6.29 19.56
N VAL A 268 6.67 6.63 18.54
CA VAL A 268 7.13 5.70 17.51
C VAL A 268 7.97 4.59 18.13
N GLU A 269 8.91 4.94 18.99
CA GLU A 269 9.73 3.98 19.73
C GLU A 269 8.88 3.09 20.64
N THR A 270 7.74 3.57 21.14
CA THR A 270 6.83 2.75 21.96
C THR A 270 6.01 1.79 21.11
N ILE A 271 5.30 2.30 20.11
CA ILE A 271 4.34 1.51 19.32
C ILE A 271 5.05 0.48 18.43
N PHE A 272 6.28 0.78 17.99
CA PHE A 272 7.07 -0.08 17.12
C PHE A 272 8.37 -0.59 17.77
N GLY A 273 8.60 -0.31 19.05
CA GLY A 273 9.75 -0.83 19.78
C GLY A 273 9.64 -2.32 20.03
N ARG A 274 10.68 -3.07 19.66
CA ARG A 274 10.74 -4.54 19.80
C ARG A 274 10.46 -5.02 21.23
N ASP A 275 11.01 -4.32 22.22
CA ASP A 275 10.85 -4.64 23.64
C ASP A 275 9.73 -3.82 24.30
N ARG A 276 8.84 -3.22 23.49
CA ARG A 276 7.70 -2.41 23.93
C ARG A 276 6.41 -2.97 23.35
N GLU A 277 5.72 -2.23 22.49
CA GLU A 277 4.39 -2.62 22.00
C GLU A 277 4.40 -3.19 20.57
N LEU A 278 5.57 -3.45 19.96
CA LEU A 278 5.63 -3.97 18.58
C LEU A 278 4.80 -5.26 18.41
N GLU A 279 4.93 -6.22 19.32
CA GLU A 279 4.17 -7.48 19.24
C GLU A 279 2.65 -7.25 19.36
N SER A 280 2.22 -6.35 20.24
CA SER A 280 0.82 -5.94 20.38
C SER A 280 0.29 -5.29 19.10
N THR A 281 1.09 -4.41 18.50
CA THR A 281 0.79 -3.72 17.25
C THR A 281 0.63 -4.71 16.10
N GLU A 282 1.56 -5.65 15.93
CA GLU A 282 1.50 -6.67 14.88
C GLU A 282 0.31 -7.62 15.06
N LYS A 283 0.03 -8.06 16.29
CA LYS A 283 -1.16 -8.87 16.60
C LYS A 283 -2.45 -8.13 16.27
N LEU A 284 -2.53 -6.84 16.59
CA LEU A 284 -3.68 -6.00 16.23
C LEU A 284 -3.81 -5.90 14.71
N MET A 285 -2.74 -5.57 13.99
CA MET A 285 -2.74 -5.45 12.53
C MET A 285 -3.19 -6.76 11.87
N ASN A 286 -2.68 -7.91 12.31
CA ASN A 286 -3.08 -9.22 11.81
C ASN A 286 -4.56 -9.53 12.10
N SER A 287 -5.05 -9.15 13.29
CA SER A 287 -6.46 -9.30 13.63
C SER A 287 -7.36 -8.44 12.74
N ILE A 288 -6.95 -7.19 12.44
CA ILE A 288 -7.66 -6.29 11.53
C ILE A 288 -7.64 -6.83 10.09
N ARG A 289 -6.51 -7.38 9.62
CA ARG A 289 -6.41 -8.01 8.29
C ARG A 289 -7.39 -9.18 8.15
N LEU A 290 -7.41 -10.08 9.14
CA LEU A 290 -8.32 -11.22 9.16
C LEU A 290 -9.78 -10.78 9.23
N TRP A 291 -10.09 -9.85 10.12
CA TRP A 291 -11.44 -9.28 10.25
C TRP A 291 -11.90 -8.64 8.94
N ASN A 292 -11.03 -7.85 8.29
CA ASN A 292 -11.34 -7.22 7.01
C ASN A 292 -11.72 -8.24 5.93
N MET A 293 -10.92 -9.31 5.78
CA MET A 293 -11.18 -10.36 4.80
C MET A 293 -12.50 -11.07 5.08
N ARG A 294 -12.77 -11.39 6.36
CA ARG A 294 -14.03 -12.04 6.76
C ARG A 294 -15.24 -11.12 6.58
N PHE A 295 -15.10 -9.84 6.90
CA PHE A 295 -16.13 -8.84 6.68
C PHE A 295 -16.48 -8.75 5.20
N ASP A 296 -15.49 -8.72 4.30
CA ASP A 296 -15.74 -8.66 2.85
C ASP A 296 -16.47 -9.91 2.36
N ALA A 297 -16.08 -11.09 2.86
CA ALA A 297 -16.69 -12.35 2.47
C ALA A 297 -18.15 -12.50 2.93
N ASN A 298 -18.51 -11.93 4.09
CA ASN A 298 -19.82 -12.17 4.72
C ASN A 298 -20.77 -10.97 4.59
N CYS A 299 -20.26 -9.74 4.61
CA CYS A 299 -21.08 -8.53 4.67
C CYS A 299 -21.16 -7.76 3.35
N GLU A 300 -20.22 -7.94 2.41
CA GLU A 300 -20.17 -7.06 1.22
C GLU A 300 -21.45 -7.13 0.37
N GLU A 301 -22.00 -8.32 0.13
CA GLU A 301 -23.23 -8.45 -0.66
C GLU A 301 -24.46 -7.93 0.09
N ILE A 302 -24.54 -8.19 1.41
CA ILE A 302 -25.59 -7.66 2.29
C ILE A 302 -25.59 -6.13 2.23
N LEU A 303 -24.41 -5.51 2.38
CA LEU A 303 -24.24 -4.07 2.40
C LEU A 303 -24.33 -3.43 1.00
N ARG A 304 -24.24 -4.22 -0.07
CA ARG A 304 -24.47 -3.76 -1.45
C ARG A 304 -25.96 -3.66 -1.77
N ARG A 305 -26.79 -4.55 -1.21
CA ARG A 305 -28.25 -4.57 -1.40
C ARG A 305 -28.99 -4.74 -0.07
N PRO A 306 -28.91 -3.78 0.86
CA PRO A 306 -29.45 -3.94 2.21
C PRO A 306 -30.94 -4.29 2.22
N SER A 307 -31.75 -3.69 1.35
CA SER A 307 -33.20 -3.91 1.30
C SER A 307 -33.64 -5.25 0.71
N ALA A 308 -32.75 -5.94 -0.01
CA ALA A 308 -32.99 -7.29 -0.56
C ALA A 308 -32.41 -8.37 0.36
N ALA A 309 -31.57 -7.95 1.30
CA ALA A 309 -30.94 -8.78 2.31
C ALA A 309 -31.68 -8.66 3.64
#